data_AF-A0A376W1J1-F1
#
_entry.id   AF-A0A376W1J1-F1
#
_cell.length_a   1.000
_cell.length_b   1.000
_cell.length_c   1.000
_cell.angle_alpha   90.00
_cell.angle_beta   90.00
_cell.angle_gamma   90.00
#
_symmetry.space_group_name_H-M   'P 1'
#
loop_
_entity.id
_entity.type
_entity.pdbx_description
1 polymer ?
#
loop_
_entity_poly.entity_id
_entity_poly.type
_entity_poly.pdbx_seq_one_letter_code
_entity_poly.pdbx_strand_id
1 'polypeptide(L)'
;MRQLGEMVVEEPVAGSFSHFAYKYWGSFAGFASGWNYWVLYVLVAMAELTAVGKYIQFWYPEIPTWVSAAVFFVVINAINLTNVKVFGEMEFWFAIIKVIAVVAMIIFGAWLLFSGNGGPQASVSNLWDQGGFLPHGFTGLVMMMAIIMFSFGGLELVGITAAEADNPEQSIRKQLTRLSTAS
;
A
#
# COMPACT_ATOMS: atom_id res chain seq x y z
N MET A 1 1.84 1.70 14.76
CA MET A 1 3.01 2.44 14.23
C MET A 1 3.71 3.32 15.25
N ARG A 2 3.04 4.22 15.99
CA ARG A 2 3.71 5.11 16.97
C ARG A 2 4.52 4.38 18.04
N GLN A 3 3.94 3.36 18.67
CA GLN A 3 4.62 2.53 19.68
C GLN A 3 5.87 1.83 19.13
N LEU A 4 5.83 1.41 17.86
CA LEU A 4 6.96 0.78 17.19
C LEU A 4 8.04 1.80 16.85
N GLY A 5 7.64 3.01 16.44
CA GLY A 5 8.56 4.14 16.26
C GLY A 5 9.23 4.57 17.57
N GLU A 6 8.50 4.62 18.69
CA GLU A 6 9.05 4.89 20.02
C GLU A 6 10.09 3.83 20.43
N MET A 7 9.80 2.53 20.19
CA MET A 7 10.75 1.44 20.44
C MET A 7 12.02 1.52 19.58
N VAL A 8 11.90 1.91 18.32
CA VAL A 8 13.06 2.08 17.39
C VAL A 8 13.93 3.28 17.77
N VAL A 9 13.35 4.34 18.36
CA VAL A 9 14.11 5.49 18.85
C VAL A 9 14.91 5.12 20.10
N GLU A 10 14.29 4.40 21.04
CA GLU A 10 14.94 3.95 22.27
C GLU A 10 16.01 2.88 22.01
N GLU A 11 15.76 1.98 21.05
CA GLU A 11 16.69 0.94 20.63
C GLU A 11 16.91 0.97 19.11
N PRO A 12 17.85 1.80 18.62
CA PRO A 12 18.18 1.89 17.19
C PRO A 12 18.98 0.67 16.76
N VAL A 13 18.29 -0.44 16.54
CA VAL A 13 18.83 -1.67 15.96
C VAL A 13 18.39 -1.77 14.50
N ALA A 14 19.30 -2.19 13.62
CA ALA A 14 19.02 -2.49 12.21
C ALA A 14 18.20 -3.80 12.09
N GLY A 15 16.97 -3.79 12.60
CA GLY A 15 16.11 -4.95 12.69
C GLY A 15 14.63 -4.60 12.49
N SER A 16 13.93 -5.45 11.75
CA SER A 16 12.46 -5.40 11.61
C SER A 16 11.76 -5.73 12.94
N PHE A 17 10.45 -5.53 13.05
CA PHE A 17 9.64 -5.82 14.25
C PHE A 17 9.83 -7.24 14.80
N SER A 18 10.24 -8.20 13.96
CA SER A 18 10.61 -9.55 14.37
C SER A 18 11.75 -9.57 15.39
N HIS A 19 12.66 -8.59 15.34
CA HIS A 19 13.72 -8.41 16.33
C HIS A 19 13.15 -8.11 17.72
N PHE A 20 12.23 -7.15 17.81
CA PHE A 20 11.56 -6.81 19.07
C PHE A 20 10.72 -7.98 19.60
N ALA A 21 10.05 -8.72 18.72
CA ALA A 21 9.34 -9.94 19.11
C ALA A 21 10.30 -11.02 19.67
N TYR A 22 11.47 -11.18 19.06
CA TYR A 22 12.50 -12.10 19.56
C TYR A 22 13.01 -11.70 20.94
N LYS A 23 13.25 -10.39 21.14
CA LYS A 23 13.81 -9.83 22.38
C LYS A 23 12.82 -9.85 23.55
N TYR A 24 11.58 -9.40 23.33
CA TYR A 24 10.62 -9.20 24.41
C TYR A 24 9.64 -10.35 24.61
N TRP A 25 9.43 -11.20 23.60
CA TRP A 25 8.39 -12.25 23.65
C TRP A 25 8.94 -13.66 23.48
N GLY A 26 10.15 -13.80 22.93
CA GLY A 26 10.90 -15.05 22.84
C GLY A 26 11.10 -15.55 21.42
N SER A 27 11.87 -16.64 21.30
CA SER A 27 12.34 -17.15 20.01
C SER A 27 11.22 -17.56 19.05
N PHE A 28 10.16 -18.18 19.56
CA PHE A 28 9.01 -18.58 18.73
C PHE A 28 8.25 -17.37 18.18
N ALA A 29 7.99 -16.35 19.01
CA ALA A 29 7.29 -15.14 18.59
C ALA A 29 8.10 -14.34 17.55
N GLY A 30 9.42 -14.25 17.74
CA GLY A 30 10.32 -13.66 16.73
C GLY A 30 10.33 -14.43 15.41
N PHE A 31 10.40 -15.77 15.47
CA PHE A 31 10.34 -16.61 14.27
C PHE A 31 8.99 -16.50 13.54
N ALA A 32 7.88 -16.64 14.26
CA ALA A 32 6.54 -16.58 13.69
C ALA A 32 6.22 -15.21 13.07
N SER A 33 6.62 -14.12 13.73
CA SER A 33 6.45 -12.76 13.20
C SER A 33 7.28 -12.52 11.94
N GLY A 34 8.53 -12.99 11.90
CA GLY A 34 9.38 -12.92 10.70
C GLY A 34 8.79 -13.72 9.53
N TRP A 35 8.29 -14.93 9.77
CA TRP A 35 7.64 -15.74 8.74
C TRP A 35 6.32 -15.10 8.26
N ASN A 36 5.52 -14.58 9.19
CA ASN A 36 4.29 -13.87 8.86
C ASN A 36 4.57 -12.68 7.93
N TYR A 37 5.63 -11.91 8.22
CA TYR A 37 6.09 -10.82 7.37
C TYR A 37 6.41 -11.29 5.96
N TRP A 38 7.24 -12.33 5.84
CA TRP A 38 7.65 -12.84 4.54
C TRP A 38 6.46 -13.32 3.71
N VAL A 39 5.53 -14.08 4.33
CA VAL A 39 4.31 -14.57 3.64
C VAL A 39 3.46 -13.41 3.18
N LEU A 40 3.29 -12.37 4.01
CA LEU A 40 2.52 -11.20 3.65
C LEU A 40 3.08 -10.53 2.39
N TYR A 41 4.39 -10.30 2.33
CA TYR A 41 5.01 -9.68 1.14
C TYR A 41 4.92 -10.55 -0.11
N VAL A 42 5.07 -11.87 0.01
CA VAL A 42 4.86 -12.80 -1.11
C VAL A 42 3.42 -12.72 -1.61
N LEU A 43 2.43 -12.71 -0.71
CA LEU A 43 1.02 -12.62 -1.09
C LEU A 43 0.69 -11.28 -1.74
N VAL A 44 1.21 -10.16 -1.23
CA VAL A 44 1.05 -8.83 -1.83
C VAL A 44 1.63 -8.80 -3.24
N ALA A 45 2.86 -9.28 -3.43
CA ALA A 45 3.49 -9.32 -4.75
C ALA A 45 2.69 -10.17 -5.76
N MET A 46 2.14 -11.32 -5.34
CA MET A 46 1.29 -12.15 -6.20
C MET A 46 -0.05 -11.47 -6.53
N ALA A 47 -0.63 -10.74 -5.59
CA ALA A 47 -1.84 -9.95 -5.81
C ALA A 47 -1.61 -8.84 -6.85
N GLU A 48 -0.49 -8.12 -6.75
CA GLU A 48 -0.11 -7.07 -7.71
C GLU A 48 0.15 -7.65 -9.11
N LEU A 49 0.88 -8.75 -9.23
CA LEU A 49 1.11 -9.45 -10.51
C LEU A 49 -0.21 -9.90 -11.15
N THR A 50 -1.15 -10.38 -10.35
CA THR A 50 -2.49 -10.75 -10.81
C THR A 50 -3.26 -9.54 -11.33
N ALA A 51 -3.17 -8.40 -10.63
CA ALA A 51 -3.79 -7.15 -11.04
C ALA A 51 -3.22 -6.66 -12.39
N VAL A 52 -1.90 -6.66 -12.55
CA VAL A 52 -1.24 -6.33 -13.82
C VAL A 52 -1.69 -7.28 -14.94
N GLY A 53 -1.75 -8.59 -14.66
CA GLY A 53 -2.25 -9.57 -15.62
C GLY A 53 -3.66 -9.27 -16.11
N LYS A 54 -4.58 -8.89 -15.20
CA LYS A 54 -5.95 -8.48 -15.53
C LYS A 54 -5.98 -7.18 -16.33
N TYR A 55 -5.13 -6.19 -16.00
CA TYR A 55 -5.06 -4.94 -16.76
C TYR A 55 -4.60 -5.16 -18.19
N ILE A 56 -3.57 -5.98 -18.42
CA ILE A 56 -3.13 -6.31 -19.78
C ILE A 56 -4.24 -7.03 -20.54
N GLN A 57 -4.90 -8.01 -19.91
CA GLN A 57 -5.99 -8.75 -20.54
C GLN A 57 -7.19 -7.85 -20.89
N PHE A 58 -7.45 -6.78 -20.15
CA PHE A 58 -8.50 -5.82 -20.50
C PHE A 58 -8.25 -5.14 -21.85
N TRP A 59 -7.00 -4.81 -22.17
CA TRP A 59 -6.62 -4.17 -23.43
C TRP A 59 -6.29 -5.16 -24.55
N TYR A 60 -5.69 -6.29 -24.19
CA TYR A 60 -5.25 -7.37 -25.07
C TYR A 60 -5.81 -8.72 -24.58
N PRO A 61 -7.12 -9.00 -24.83
CA PRO A 61 -7.80 -10.19 -24.32
C PRO A 61 -7.17 -11.51 -24.75
N GLU A 62 -6.47 -11.51 -25.89
CA GLU A 62 -5.75 -12.65 -26.44
C GLU A 62 -4.53 -13.08 -25.62
N ILE A 63 -4.00 -12.21 -24.75
CA ILE A 63 -2.84 -12.53 -23.92
C ILE A 63 -3.33 -13.20 -22.63
N PRO A 64 -2.93 -14.46 -22.35
CA PRO A 64 -3.28 -15.12 -21.09
C PRO A 64 -2.67 -14.39 -19.89
N THR A 65 -3.43 -14.25 -18.82
CA THR A 65 -3.02 -13.53 -17.60
C THR A 65 -1.72 -14.04 -16.98
N TRP A 66 -1.47 -15.34 -17.05
CA TRP A 66 -0.25 -15.96 -16.53
C TRP A 66 1.01 -15.54 -17.30
N VAL A 67 0.89 -15.30 -18.62
CA VAL A 67 2.01 -14.86 -19.47
C VAL A 67 2.41 -13.45 -19.07
N SER A 68 1.42 -12.55 -18.97
CA SER A 68 1.65 -11.18 -18.52
C SER A 68 2.27 -11.16 -17.11
N ALA A 69 1.73 -11.93 -16.17
CA ALA A 69 2.30 -12.04 -14.83
C ALA A 69 3.76 -12.54 -14.85
N ALA A 70 4.07 -13.60 -15.61
CA ALA A 70 5.43 -14.12 -15.71
C ALA A 70 6.42 -13.11 -16.30
N VAL A 71 6.02 -12.39 -17.35
CA VAL A 71 6.86 -11.36 -17.98
C VAL A 71 7.15 -10.23 -17.00
N PHE A 72 6.12 -9.68 -16.35
CA PHE A 72 6.31 -8.60 -15.38
C PHE A 72 7.13 -9.05 -14.16
N PHE A 73 6.94 -10.28 -13.70
CA PHE A 73 7.76 -10.86 -12.63
C PHE A 73 9.25 -10.85 -12.99
N VAL A 74 9.61 -11.29 -14.20
CA VAL A 74 11.00 -11.29 -14.67
C VAL A 74 11.54 -9.87 -14.81
N VAL A 75 10.75 -8.95 -15.39
CA VAL A 75 11.15 -7.55 -15.58
C VAL A 75 11.40 -6.86 -14.24
N ILE A 76 10.52 -7.02 -13.26
CA ILE A 76 10.67 -6.43 -11.92
C ILE A 76 11.92 -6.99 -11.24
N ASN A 77 12.14 -8.31 -11.30
CA ASN A 77 13.35 -8.90 -10.75
C ASN A 77 14.62 -8.38 -11.42
N ALA A 78 14.61 -8.17 -12.74
CA ALA A 78 15.74 -7.59 -13.46
C ALA A 78 16.00 -6.13 -13.05
N ILE A 79 14.94 -5.33 -12.85
CA ILE A 79 15.04 -3.96 -12.35
C ILE A 79 15.61 -3.94 -10.93
N ASN A 80 15.20 -4.87 -10.07
CA ASN A 80 15.72 -4.99 -8.70
C ASN A 80 17.22 -5.28 -8.64
N LEU A 81 17.82 -5.81 -9.71
CA LEU A 81 19.27 -6.01 -9.83
C LEU A 81 20.01 -4.75 -10.34
N THR A 82 19.30 -3.69 -10.69
CA THR A 82 19.83 -2.44 -11.23
C THR A 82 20.00 -1.38 -10.12
N ASN A 83 20.77 -0.31 -10.40
CA ASN A 83 21.18 0.71 -9.42
C ASN A 83 20.00 1.34 -8.64
N VAL A 84 19.96 1.09 -7.34
CA VAL A 84 18.96 1.59 -6.36
C VAL A 84 18.71 3.09 -6.39
N LYS A 85 19.67 3.90 -6.85
CA LYS A 85 19.50 5.36 -6.93
C LYS A 85 18.47 5.78 -7.98
N VAL A 86 18.42 5.08 -9.11
CA VAL A 86 17.47 5.37 -10.20
C VAL A 86 16.05 4.99 -9.79
N PHE A 87 15.91 3.94 -8.99
CA PHE A 87 14.61 3.48 -8.50
C PHE A 87 13.90 4.55 -7.65
N GLY A 88 14.61 5.17 -6.70
CA GLY A 88 14.04 6.20 -5.83
C GLY A 88 13.58 7.45 -6.59
N GLU A 89 14.32 7.87 -7.61
CA GLU A 89 13.90 8.99 -8.47
C GLU A 89 12.64 8.64 -9.29
N MET A 90 12.58 7.44 -9.88
CA MET A 90 11.41 6.97 -10.62
C MET A 90 10.16 6.87 -9.75
N GLU A 91 10.30 6.33 -8.54
CA GLU A 91 9.20 6.21 -7.59
C GLU A 91 8.62 7.58 -7.21
N PHE A 92 9.48 8.59 -7.00
CA PHE A 92 9.05 9.97 -6.75
C PHE A 92 8.21 10.54 -7.90
N TRP A 93 8.67 10.37 -9.16
CA TRP A 93 7.91 10.82 -10.33
C TRP A 93 6.59 10.06 -10.50
N PHE A 94 6.59 8.75 -10.29
CA PHE A 94 5.36 7.96 -10.34
C PHE A 94 4.38 8.32 -9.23
N ALA A 95 4.86 8.69 -8.03
CA ALA A 95 4.01 9.17 -6.94
C ALA A 95 3.31 10.49 -7.33
N ILE A 96 4.00 11.43 -7.98
CA ILE A 96 3.39 12.66 -8.50
C ILE A 96 2.27 12.33 -9.49
N ILE A 97 2.53 11.44 -10.45
CA ILE A 97 1.53 11.02 -11.44
C ILE A 97 0.31 10.40 -10.75
N LYS A 98 0.51 9.53 -9.75
CA LYS A 98 -0.57 8.92 -8.97
C LYS A 98 -1.43 9.98 -8.28
N VAL A 99 -0.81 10.96 -7.62
CA VAL A 99 -1.54 12.05 -6.93
C VAL A 99 -2.35 12.86 -7.92
N ILE A 100 -1.76 13.26 -9.06
CA ILE A 100 -2.46 14.02 -10.10
C ILE A 100 -3.64 13.20 -10.65
N ALA A 101 -3.46 11.89 -10.89
CA ALA A 101 -4.52 11.03 -11.38
C ALA A 101 -5.71 10.94 -10.41
N VAL A 102 -5.45 10.81 -9.10
CA VAL A 102 -6.51 10.79 -8.07
C VAL A 102 -7.25 12.13 -8.03
N VAL A 103 -6.52 13.24 -8.02
CA VAL A 103 -7.13 14.58 -8.00
C VAL A 103 -7.96 14.81 -9.27
N ALA A 104 -7.43 14.45 -10.43
CA ALA A 104 -8.14 14.55 -11.71
C ALA A 104 -9.41 13.70 -11.72
N MET A 105 -9.36 12.48 -11.18
CA MET A 105 -10.53 11.60 -11.07
C MET A 105 -11.60 12.18 -10.14
N ILE A 106 -11.22 12.79 -9.02
CA ILE A 106 -12.16 13.47 -8.10
C ILE A 106 -12.82 14.67 -8.79
N ILE A 107 -12.04 15.52 -9.45
CA ILE A 107 -12.55 16.70 -10.16
C ILE A 107 -13.48 16.27 -11.30
N PHE A 108 -13.08 15.26 -12.08
CA PHE A 108 -13.88 14.73 -13.16
C PHE A 108 -15.18 14.10 -12.67
N GLY A 109 -15.15 13.31 -11.59
CA GLY A 109 -16.35 12.75 -10.96
C GLY A 109 -17.30 13.83 -10.45
N ALA A 110 -16.79 14.87 -9.78
CA ALA A 110 -17.58 16.01 -9.36
C ALA A 110 -18.20 16.75 -10.55
N TRP A 111 -17.42 16.96 -11.62
CA TRP A 111 -17.92 17.57 -12.85
C TRP A 111 -19.06 16.75 -13.48
N LEU A 112 -18.96 15.41 -13.53
CA LEU A 112 -20.04 14.56 -14.03
C LEU A 112 -21.32 14.68 -13.22
N LEU A 113 -21.21 14.79 -11.88
CA LEU A 113 -22.36 14.96 -10.98
C LEU A 113 -23.04 16.31 -11.15
N PHE A 114 -22.28 17.41 -11.27
CA PHE A 114 -22.84 18.76 -11.35
C PHE A 114 -23.22 19.22 -12.76
N SER A 115 -22.58 18.68 -13.79
CA SER A 115 -22.82 19.09 -15.19
C SER A 115 -24.05 18.43 -15.82
N GLY A 116 -24.58 17.34 -15.23
CA GLY A 116 -25.65 16.55 -15.82
C GLY A 116 -25.23 15.69 -17.02
N ASN A 117 -23.94 15.71 -17.41
CA ASN A 117 -23.40 14.90 -18.51
C ASN A 117 -22.98 13.48 -18.08
N GLY A 118 -23.11 13.13 -16.79
CA GLY A 118 -22.76 11.80 -16.29
C GLY A 118 -23.76 10.68 -16.62
N GLY A 119 -24.87 11.00 -17.29
CA GLY A 119 -25.94 10.06 -17.58
C GLY A 119 -26.85 9.77 -16.38
N PRO A 120 -27.91 8.95 -16.55
CA PRO A 120 -28.94 8.72 -15.52
C PRO A 120 -28.40 8.08 -14.23
N GLN A 121 -27.24 7.41 -14.33
CA GLN A 121 -26.60 6.73 -13.22
C GLN A 121 -25.74 7.66 -12.36
N ALA A 122 -25.39 8.86 -12.83
CA ALA A 122 -24.57 9.81 -12.09
C ALA A 122 -25.44 10.66 -11.15
N SER A 123 -25.88 10.05 -10.05
CA SER A 123 -26.70 10.70 -9.03
C SER A 123 -26.06 10.59 -7.64
N VAL A 124 -26.22 11.63 -6.83
CA VAL A 124 -25.87 11.61 -5.39
C VAL A 124 -26.70 10.57 -4.64
N SER A 125 -27.89 10.24 -5.15
CA SER A 125 -28.79 9.26 -4.54
C SER A 125 -28.21 7.84 -4.53
N ASN A 126 -27.20 7.53 -5.36
CA ASN A 126 -26.45 6.27 -5.27
C ASN A 126 -25.81 6.00 -3.91
N LEU A 127 -25.60 7.02 -3.08
CA LEU A 127 -25.07 6.87 -1.73
C LEU A 127 -26.01 6.05 -0.81
N TRP A 128 -27.31 5.98 -1.12
CA TRP A 128 -28.29 5.26 -0.32
C TRP A 128 -29.33 4.46 -1.12
N ASP A 129 -29.49 4.70 -2.43
CA ASP A 129 -30.48 4.00 -3.26
C ASP A 129 -30.10 2.55 -3.56
N GLN A 130 -28.83 2.17 -3.39
CA GLN A 130 -28.33 0.82 -3.66
C GLN A 130 -28.39 -0.10 -2.43
N GLY A 131 -29.44 0.04 -1.59
CA GLY A 131 -29.62 -0.75 -0.36
C GLY A 131 -29.28 -0.02 0.94
N GLY A 132 -29.30 1.31 0.94
CA GLY A 132 -28.98 2.16 2.10
C GLY A 132 -27.48 2.38 2.28
N PHE A 133 -27.10 2.95 3.42
CA PHE A 133 -25.69 3.22 3.76
C PHE A 133 -24.87 1.94 4.04
N LEU A 134 -25.54 0.85 4.44
CA LEU A 134 -24.93 -0.46 4.72
C LEU A 134 -25.64 -1.57 3.94
N PRO A 135 -25.51 -1.60 2.60
CA PRO A 135 -26.24 -2.56 1.76
C PRO A 135 -25.82 -4.02 2.00
N HIS A 136 -24.61 -4.23 2.52
CA HIS A 136 -24.08 -5.54 2.91
C HIS A 136 -24.08 -5.76 4.45
N GLY A 137 -24.77 -4.89 5.20
CA GLY A 137 -24.86 -4.95 6.66
C GLY A 137 -23.52 -4.85 7.38
N PHE A 138 -23.51 -5.25 8.65
CA PHE A 138 -22.31 -5.19 9.50
C PHE A 138 -21.18 -6.12 9.01
N THR A 139 -21.53 -7.26 8.42
CA THR A 139 -20.55 -8.18 7.82
C THR A 139 -19.78 -7.52 6.68
N GLY A 140 -20.47 -6.78 5.80
CA GLY A 140 -19.81 -6.02 4.73
C GLY A 140 -18.86 -4.94 5.26
N LEU A 141 -19.25 -4.25 6.33
CA LEU A 141 -18.38 -3.28 7.01
C LEU A 141 -17.08 -3.94 7.50
N VAL A 142 -17.18 -5.07 8.21
CA VAL A 142 -16.01 -5.81 8.73
C VAL A 142 -15.11 -6.30 7.58
N MET A 143 -15.68 -6.79 6.48
CA MET A 143 -14.92 -7.20 5.30
C MET A 143 -14.18 -6.02 4.65
N MET A 144 -14.81 -4.85 4.54
CA MET A 144 -14.14 -3.66 4.01
C MET A 144 -13.05 -3.14 4.94
N MET A 145 -13.19 -3.29 6.27
CA MET A 145 -12.10 -2.96 7.19
C MET A 145 -10.85 -3.79 6.90
N ALA A 146 -10.98 -5.08 6.58
CA ALA A 146 -9.85 -5.93 6.19
C ALA A 146 -9.16 -5.41 4.91
N ILE A 147 -9.94 -5.02 3.90
CA ILE A 147 -9.42 -4.44 2.65
C ILE A 147 -8.73 -3.10 2.90
N ILE A 148 -9.31 -2.24 3.73
CA ILE A 148 -8.72 -0.94 4.11
C ILE A 148 -7.37 -1.16 4.82
N MET A 149 -7.32 -2.08 5.78
CA MET A 149 -6.08 -2.43 6.47
C MET A 149 -5.01 -2.94 5.50
N PHE A 150 -5.39 -3.77 4.52
CA PHE A 150 -4.49 -4.24 3.47
C PHE A 150 -3.92 -3.09 2.63
N SER A 151 -4.74 -2.08 2.28
CA SER A 151 -4.30 -0.89 1.53
C SER A 151 -3.31 0.00 2.29
N PHE A 152 -3.25 -0.09 3.62
CA PHE A 152 -2.24 0.60 4.45
C PHE A 152 -0.98 -0.24 4.69
N GLY A 153 -0.91 -1.47 4.16
CA GLY A 153 0.27 -2.33 4.23
C GLY A 153 1.48 -1.67 3.57
N GLY A 154 2.67 -1.86 4.14
CA GLY A 154 3.92 -1.30 3.62
C GLY A 154 4.31 0.08 4.20
N LEU A 155 3.43 0.72 4.98
CA LEU A 155 3.80 1.89 5.77
C LEU A 155 4.88 1.58 6.82
N GLU A 156 5.01 0.32 7.27
CA GLU A 156 6.11 -0.10 8.14
C GLU A 156 7.47 0.04 7.47
N LEU A 157 7.55 -0.12 6.15
CA LEU A 157 8.80 -0.11 5.41
C LEU A 157 9.45 1.27 5.47
N VAL A 158 8.65 2.33 5.40
CA VAL A 158 9.12 3.71 5.59
C VAL A 158 9.74 3.90 6.98
N GLY A 159 9.19 3.27 8.02
CA GLY A 159 9.73 3.31 9.37
C GLY A 159 11.07 2.58 9.50
N ILE A 160 11.21 1.42 8.84
CA ILE A 160 12.47 0.66 8.83
C ILE A 160 13.54 1.40 8.02
N THR A 161 13.23 1.85 6.80
CA THR A 161 14.17 2.59 5.95
C THR A 161 14.60 3.92 6.59
N ALA A 162 13.72 4.59 7.34
CA ALA A 162 14.09 5.80 8.08
C ALA A 162 15.04 5.52 9.25
N ALA A 163 14.96 4.33 9.86
CA ALA A 163 15.89 3.89 10.89
C ALA A 163 17.28 3.54 10.32
N GLU A 164 17.36 3.20 9.03
CA GLU A 164 18.61 2.89 8.31
C GLU A 164 19.26 4.12 7.63
N ALA A 165 18.64 5.30 7.68
CA ALA A 165 19.19 6.53 7.09
C ALA A 165 20.40 7.07 7.89
N ASP A 166 21.32 7.78 7.21
CA ASP A 166 22.58 8.32 7.76
C ASP A 166 22.44 9.16 9.05
N ASN A 167 21.24 9.68 9.35
CA ASN A 167 20.90 10.33 10.62
C ASN A 167 19.52 9.86 11.12
N PRO A 168 19.46 8.72 11.85
CA PRO A 168 18.20 8.11 12.25
C PRO A 168 17.41 9.00 13.22
N GLU A 169 18.06 9.62 14.20
CA GLU A 169 17.37 10.49 15.19
C GLU A 169 16.62 11.67 14.56
N GLN A 170 17.23 12.38 13.60
CA GLN A 170 16.56 13.51 12.94
C GLN A 170 15.49 13.03 11.96
N SER A 171 15.75 11.95 11.22
CA SER A 171 14.83 11.41 10.22
C SER A 171 13.55 10.85 10.86
N ILE A 172 13.69 10.10 11.95
CA ILE A 172 12.59 9.53 12.73
C ILE A 172 11.77 10.65 13.41
N ARG A 173 12.42 11.66 14.02
CA ARG A 173 11.74 12.78 14.68
C ARG A 173 10.92 13.64 13.70
N LYS A 174 11.38 13.79 12.45
CA LYS A 174 10.68 14.53 11.38
C LYS A 174 9.43 13.79 10.87
N GLN A 175 9.48 12.45 10.81
CA GLN A 175 8.35 11.63 10.35
C GLN A 175 7.25 11.49 11.41
N LEU A 176 7.61 11.30 12.68
CA LEU A 176 6.63 11.23 13.78
C LEU A 176 5.82 12.53 13.93
N THR A 177 6.46 13.69 13.76
CA THR A 177 5.79 15.01 13.78
C THR A 177 4.80 15.18 12.63
N ARG A 178 5.06 14.59 11.46
CA ARG A 178 4.14 14.61 10.30
C ARG A 178 2.94 13.67 10.48
N LEU A 179 3.11 12.57 11.22
CA LEU A 179 2.01 11.66 11.55
C LEU A 179 1.12 12.21 12.67
N SER A 180 1.66 12.96 13.64
CA SER A 180 0.85 13.57 14.72
C SER A 180 0.04 14.79 14.28
N THR A 181 0.31 15.33 13.09
CA THR A 181 -0.42 16.47 12.52
C THR A 181 -1.50 16.04 11.53
N ALA A 182 -1.55 14.74 11.18
CA ALA A 182 -2.52 14.15 10.26
C ALA A 182 -3.61 13.30 10.97
N SER A 183 -3.62 13.27 12.30
CA SER A 183 -4.64 12.65 13.17
C SER A 183 -5.31 13.70 14.03
#